data_AF-A0A2D7GBL3-F1
#
_entry.id   AF-A0A2D7GBL3-F1
#
_cell.length_a   1.000
_cell.length_b   1.000
_cell.length_c   1.000
_cell.angle_alpha   90.00
_cell.angle_beta   90.00
_cell.angle_gamma   90.00
#
_symmetry.space_group_name_H-M   'P 1'
#
loop_
_entity.id
_entity.type
_entity.pdbx_description
1 polymer ?
#
loop_
_entity_poly.entity_id
_entity_poly.type
_entity_poly.pdbx_seq_one_letter_code
_entity_poly.pdbx_strand_id
1 'polypeptide(L)'
;MDHFIYHDGILHAEKVPIPGIVAQVGTPFYVYSTATLERHFYLFDDALKEFDHLVCYAMKAASNQAIIKTLAALGAGMDVVS
;
A
#
# COMPACT_ATOMS: atom_id res chain seq x y z
N MET A 1 -11.59 -2.25 1.15
CA MET A 1 -11.49 -1.91 2.57
C MET A 1 -10.04 -2.02 3.01
N ASP A 2 -9.50 -1.02 3.66
CA ASP A 2 -8.09 -0.97 4.05
C ASP A 2 -7.83 -1.62 5.43
N HIS A 3 -6.58 -1.59 5.88
CA HIS A 3 -6.17 -2.05 7.21
C HIS A 3 -6.00 -0.89 8.20
N PHE A 4 -6.86 0.13 8.10
CA PHE A 4 -6.98 1.16 9.14
C PHE A 4 -8.21 0.90 9.98
N ILE A 5 -8.01 0.25 11.13
CA ILE A 5 -9.09 -0.33 11.94
C ILE A 5 -9.01 0.21 13.36
N TYR A 6 -10.17 0.45 13.97
CA TYR A 6 -10.26 0.77 15.38
C TYR A 6 -10.13 -0.49 16.23
N HIS A 7 -9.22 -0.45 17.20
CA HIS A 7 -9.14 -1.43 18.29
C HIS A 7 -9.26 -0.65 19.60
N ASP A 8 -10.29 -0.99 20.39
CA ASP A 8 -10.59 -0.33 21.68
C ASP A 8 -10.64 1.21 21.60
N GLY A 9 -11.26 1.73 20.53
CA GLY A 9 -11.42 3.17 20.30
C GLY A 9 -10.17 3.88 19.77
N ILE A 10 -9.06 3.17 19.56
CA ILE A 10 -7.82 3.72 18.98
C ILE A 10 -7.68 3.25 17.52
N LEU A 11 -7.50 4.19 16.61
CA LEU A 11 -7.21 3.87 15.21
C LEU A 11 -5.81 3.27 15.08
N HIS A 12 -5.69 2.15 14.37
CA HIS A 12 -4.43 1.50 14.06
C HIS A 12 -4.17 1.49 12.55
N ALA A 13 -2.91 1.66 12.16
CA ALA A 13 -2.42 1.26 10.85
C ALA A 13 -1.91 -0.18 10.98
N GLU A 14 -2.67 -1.13 10.43
CA GLU A 14 -2.48 -2.56 10.67
C GLU A 14 -2.49 -2.88 12.17
N LYS A 15 -1.35 -3.31 12.74
CA LYS A 15 -1.22 -3.62 14.17
C LYS A 15 -0.59 -2.47 14.98
N VAL A 16 -0.33 -1.33 14.36
CA VAL A 16 0.39 -0.21 14.99
C VAL A 16 -0.58 0.93 15.32
N PRO A 17 -0.72 1.34 16.58
CA PRO A 17 -1.62 2.44 16.96
C PRO A 17 -1.12 3.77 16.37
N ILE A 18 -2.03 4.53 15.75
CA ILE A 18 -1.71 5.85 15.16
C ILE A 18 -1.08 6.81 16.18
N PRO A 19 -1.54 6.91 17.44
CA PRO A 19 -0.86 7.75 18.45
C PRO A 19 0.61 7.37 18.69
N GLY A 20 0.95 6.08 18.56
CA GLY A 20 2.34 5.62 18.68
C GLY A 20 3.23 6.14 17.54
N ILE A 21 2.69 6.16 16.31
CA ILE A 21 3.38 6.74 15.16
C ILE A 21 3.52 8.26 15.33
N VAL A 22 2.46 8.95 15.76
CA VAL A 22 2.46 10.39 16.04
C VAL A 22 3.57 10.75 17.04
N ALA A 23 3.69 10.00 18.13
CA ALA A 23 4.69 10.27 19.17
C ALA A 23 6.14 10.14 18.67
N GLN A 24 6.38 9.28 17.69
CA GLN A 24 7.73 9.05 17.13
C GLN A 24 8.06 9.99 15.96
N VAL A 25 7.08 10.30 15.11
CA VAL A 25 7.31 11.00 13.84
C VAL A 25 6.87 12.47 13.89
N GLY A 26 5.91 12.83 14.74
CA GLY A 26 5.27 14.15 14.74
C GLY A 26 4.26 14.32 13.60
N THR A 27 3.43 15.37 13.67
CA THR A 27 2.42 15.70 12.64
C THR A 27 2.78 16.96 11.86
N PRO A 28 2.36 17.07 10.57
CA PRO A 28 1.59 16.09 9.79
C PRO A 28 2.47 14.97 9.21
N PHE A 29 1.89 13.77 9.01
CA PHE A 29 2.51 12.66 8.28
C PHE A 29 1.49 11.93 7.39
N TYR A 30 2.00 11.26 6.37
CA TYR A 30 1.27 10.21 5.65
C TYR A 30 1.67 8.84 6.20
N VAL A 31 0.70 7.95 6.35
CA VAL A 31 0.91 6.54 6.69
C VAL A 31 0.25 5.68 5.64
N TYR A 32 0.96 4.64 5.22
CA TYR A 32 0.49 3.67 4.24
C TYR A 32 0.49 2.29 4.88
N SER A 33 -0.48 1.45 4.51
CA SER A 33 -0.51 0.04 4.91
C SER A 33 0.04 -0.82 3.78
N THR A 34 1.09 -1.58 4.10
CA THR A 34 1.67 -2.58 3.20
C THR A 34 0.65 -3.65 2.87
N ALA A 35 -0.03 -4.20 3.89
CA ALA A 35 -1.05 -5.23 3.71
C ALA A 35 -2.19 -4.75 2.79
N THR A 36 -2.53 -3.46 2.84
CA THR A 36 -3.55 -2.88 1.95
C THR A 36 -3.08 -2.78 0.51
N LEU A 37 -1.84 -2.36 0.28
CA LEU A 37 -1.24 -2.31 -1.06
C LEU A 37 -1.16 -3.70 -1.69
N GLU A 38 -0.62 -4.67 -0.95
CA GLU A 38 -0.47 -6.05 -1.42
C GLU A 38 -1.83 -6.69 -1.72
N ARG A 39 -2.81 -6.56 -0.82
CA ARG A 39 -4.16 -7.11 -1.02
C ARG A 39 -4.82 -6.56 -2.28
N HIS A 40 -4.69 -5.26 -2.54
CA HIS A 40 -5.27 -4.65 -3.74
C HIS A 40 -4.52 -5.03 -5.02
N PHE A 41 -3.20 -5.20 -4.96
CA PHE A 41 -2.44 -5.72 -6.08
C PHE A 41 -2.88 -7.14 -6.43
N TYR A 42 -2.87 -8.06 -5.47
CA TYR A 42 -3.28 -9.45 -5.72
C TYR A 42 -4.72 -9.56 -6.21
N LEU A 43 -5.65 -8.78 -5.65
CA LEU A 43 -7.04 -8.79 -6.12
C LEU A 43 -7.16 -8.40 -7.60
N PHE A 44 -6.31 -7.47 -8.06
CA PHE A 44 -6.30 -7.04 -9.46
C PHE A 44 -5.58 -8.05 -10.37
N ASP A 45 -4.43 -8.56 -9.93
CA ASP A 45 -3.63 -9.57 -10.64
C ASP A 45 -4.40 -10.90 -10.79
N ASP A 46 -5.00 -11.40 -9.70
CA ASP A 46 -5.81 -12.62 -9.67
C ASP A 46 -7.01 -12.55 -10.61
N ALA A 47 -7.59 -11.35 -10.79
CA ALA A 47 -8.72 -11.15 -11.70
C ALA A 47 -8.34 -11.31 -13.17
N LEU A 48 -7.04 -11.24 -13.50
CA LEU A 48 -6.49 -11.35 -14.85
C LEU A 48 -5.77 -12.68 -15.12
N LYS A 49 -5.72 -13.59 -14.13
CA LYS A 49 -4.94 -14.85 -14.18
C LYS A 49 -5.21 -15.78 -15.38
N GLU A 50 -6.35 -15.64 -16.05
CA GLU A 50 -6.69 -16.45 -17.23
C GLU A 50 -6.04 -15.91 -18.52
N PHE A 51 -5.41 -14.73 -18.46
CA PHE A 51 -4.75 -14.07 -19.58
C PHE A 51 -3.25 -13.94 -19.32
N ASP A 52 -2.46 -13.95 -20.39
CA ASP A 52 -1.08 -13.48 -20.32
C ASP A 52 -1.09 -11.96 -20.10
N HIS A 53 -0.62 -11.51 -18.94
CA HIS A 53 -0.76 -10.12 -18.50
C HIS A 53 0.43 -9.65 -17.66
N LEU A 54 0.56 -8.33 -17.56
CA LEU A 54 1.46 -7.64 -16.64
C LEU A 54 0.72 -6.45 -16.05
N VAL A 55 0.59 -6.43 -14.72
CA VAL A 55 0.00 -5.29 -14.01
C VAL A 55 1.06 -4.20 -13.83
N CYS A 56 0.90 -3.07 -14.53
CA CYS A 56 1.77 -1.90 -14.40
C CYS A 56 1.15 -0.86 -13.45
N TYR A 57 1.76 -0.66 -12.27
CA TYR A 57 1.33 0.36 -11.32
C TYR A 57 1.65 1.76 -11.83
N ALA A 58 0.64 2.63 -11.89
CA ALA A 58 0.82 4.02 -12.30
C ALA A 58 1.54 4.84 -11.21
N MET A 59 2.85 5.01 -11.35
CA MET A 59 3.72 5.63 -10.33
C MET A 59 3.30 7.05 -9.93
N LYS A 60 2.61 7.77 -10.82
CA LYS A 60 2.06 9.11 -10.54
C LYS A 60 1.06 9.15 -9.37
N ALA A 61 0.46 8.01 -9.00
CA ALA A 61 -0.48 7.93 -7.88
C ALA A 61 0.23 8.06 -6.52
N ALA A 62 1.32 7.33 -6.31
CA ALA A 62 2.22 7.48 -5.17
C ALA A 62 3.60 6.91 -5.52
N SER A 63 4.56 7.79 -5.78
CA SER A 63 5.93 7.43 -6.22
C SER A 63 6.92 7.24 -5.07
N ASN A 64 6.44 6.98 -3.86
CA ASN A 64 7.31 6.68 -2.73
C ASN A 64 8.08 5.38 -3.00
N GLN A 65 9.40 5.41 -2.79
CA GLN A 65 10.28 4.28 -3.10
C GLN A 65 9.93 3.00 -2.34
N ALA A 66 9.42 3.10 -1.11
CA ALA A 66 8.97 1.93 -0.36
C ALA A 66 7.73 1.30 -0.99
N ILE A 67 6.75 2.10 -1.43
CA ILE A 67 5.55 1.61 -2.12
C ILE A 67 5.94 0.90 -3.42
N ILE A 68 6.80 1.53 -4.23
CA ILE A 68 7.29 0.96 -5.49
C ILE A 68 8.00 -0.36 -5.23
N LYS A 69 8.89 -0.41 -4.23
CA LYS A 69 9.62 -1.63 -3.86
C LYS A 69 8.67 -2.73 -3.38
N THR A 70 7.65 -2.41 -2.59
CA THR A 70 6.63 -3.35 -2.14
C THR A 70 5.92 -3.98 -3.33
N LEU A 71 5.41 -3.17 -4.27
CA LEU A 71 4.69 -3.68 -5.44
C LEU A 71 5.60 -4.43 -6.42
N ALA A 72 6.81 -3.94 -6.64
CA ALA A 72 7.80 -4.62 -7.49
C ALA A 72 8.19 -6.00 -6.92
N ALA A 73 8.26 -6.14 -5.59
CA ALA A 73 8.51 -7.44 -4.95
C ALA A 73 7.38 -8.46 -5.18
N LEU A 74 6.17 -8.00 -5.54
CA LEU A 74 5.04 -8.85 -5.93
C LEU A 74 5.01 -9.15 -7.44
N GLY A 75 5.95 -8.60 -8.23
CA GLY A 75 5.99 -8.78 -9.68
C GLY A 75 5.30 -7.67 -10.49
N ALA A 76 4.84 -6.58 -9.86
CA ALA A 76 4.26 -5.45 -10.59
C ALA A 76 5.28 -4.78 -11.53
N GLY A 77 4.84 -4.44 -12.74
CA GLY A 77 5.49 -3.46 -13.59
C GLY A 77 5.21 -2.03 -13.11
N MET A 78 5.87 -1.04 -13.72
CA MET A 78 5.66 0.38 -13.41
C MET A 78 5.31 1.18 -14.67
N ASP A 79 4.18 1.87 -14.64
CA ASP A 79 3.80 2.87 -15.64
C ASP A 79 4.35 4.24 -15.18
N VAL A 80 5.26 4.80 -15.99
CA VAL A 80 6.07 5.99 -15.67
C VAL A 80 5.86 7.08 -16.72
N VAL A 81 6.01 8.35 -16.29
CA VAL A 81 5.73 9.53 -17.14
C VAL A 81 6.83 10.60 -17.10
N SER A 82 8.01 10.26 -16.56
CA SER A 82 9.20 11.14 -16.44
C SER A 82 10.48 10.33 -16.40
#